data_AF-A0A9J6A7E9-F1
#
_entry.id   AF-A0A9J6A7E9-F1
#
_cell.length_a   1.000
_cell.length_b   1.000
_cell.length_c   1.000
_cell.angle_alpha   90.00
_cell.angle_beta   90.00
_cell.angle_gamma   90.00
#
_symmetry.space_group_name_H-M   'P 1'
#
loop_
_entity.id
_entity.type
_entity.pdbx_description
1 polymer ?
#
loop_
_entity_poly.entity_id
_entity_poly.type
_entity_poly.pdbx_seq_one_letter_code
_entity_poly.pdbx_strand_id
1 'polypeptide(L)'
;MLSKMLPSYLIDNEFFEKTERTNFGDCDVYKDNNFGSLLEAQVPFMVEFAQDTKQQKSDSLDCGLYVATFAEYLSDQIETSLVDFLPEYLRKRYGALLWSYGSEKAKGAYVSEDDDLAKSKGVVTPPPEEDLVHIV
;
A
#
# COMPACT_ATOMS: atom_id res chain seq x y z
N MET A 1 -23.18 5.74 0.41
CA MET A 1 -23.42 7.05 -0.25
C MET A 1 -22.12 7.69 -0.74
N LEU A 2 -21.03 7.66 0.06
CA LEU A 2 -19.68 8.12 -0.35
C LEU A 2 -19.09 7.40 -1.58
N SER A 3 -19.33 6.10 -1.78
CA SER A 3 -18.70 5.34 -2.88
C SER A 3 -19.17 5.76 -4.29
N LYS A 4 -20.26 6.53 -4.41
CA LYS A 4 -20.73 7.10 -5.68
C LYS A 4 -20.29 8.55 -5.88
N MET A 5 -19.98 9.26 -4.80
CA MET A 5 -19.57 10.67 -4.89
C MET A 5 -18.15 10.80 -5.44
N LEU A 6 -17.23 9.92 -5.03
CA LEU A 6 -15.85 9.99 -5.48
C LEU A 6 -15.72 9.78 -7.00
N PRO A 7 -16.32 8.73 -7.62
CA PRO A 7 -16.21 8.54 -9.07
C PRO A 7 -16.87 9.67 -9.87
N SER A 8 -18.05 10.16 -9.44
CA SER A 8 -18.74 11.26 -10.11
C SER A 8 -17.95 12.56 -10.03
N TYR A 9 -17.40 12.89 -8.85
CA TYR A 9 -16.57 14.07 -8.69
C TYR A 9 -15.34 14.03 -9.59
N LEU A 10 -14.66 12.89 -9.71
CA LEU A 10 -13.49 12.77 -10.59
C LEU A 10 -13.85 12.93 -12.08
N ILE A 11 -15.01 12.44 -12.50
CA ILE A 11 -15.53 12.65 -13.86
C ILE A 11 -15.85 14.12 -14.10
N ASP A 12 -16.57 14.77 -13.17
CA ASP A 12 -16.97 16.18 -13.28
C ASP A 12 -15.78 17.14 -13.28
N ASN A 13 -14.64 16.72 -12.71
CA ASN A 13 -13.38 17.47 -12.74
C ASN A 13 -12.50 17.16 -13.96
N GLU A 14 -13.02 16.44 -14.97
CA GLU A 14 -12.29 16.05 -16.18
C GLU A 14 -10.99 15.29 -15.88
N PHE A 15 -10.89 14.66 -14.70
CA PHE A 15 -9.64 14.06 -14.20
C PHE A 15 -9.12 12.95 -15.13
N PHE A 16 -10.04 12.23 -15.78
CA PHE A 16 -9.71 11.17 -16.73
C PHE A 16 -9.54 11.65 -18.18
N GLU A 17 -10.01 12.85 -18.52
CA GLU A 17 -9.93 13.41 -19.88
C GLU A 17 -8.56 14.07 -20.14
N LYS A 18 -7.90 14.53 -19.07
CA LYS A 18 -6.55 15.08 -19.16
C LYS A 18 -5.52 13.94 -19.30
N THR A 19 -5.33 13.48 -20.53
CA THR A 19 -4.27 12.52 -20.89
C THR A 19 -2.89 13.15 -20.98
N GLU A 20 -2.81 14.49 -20.90
CA GLU A 20 -1.55 15.21 -20.85
C GLU A 20 -0.85 14.92 -19.51
N ARG A 21 0.38 14.42 -19.60
CA ARG A 21 1.22 14.16 -18.44
C ARG A 21 1.31 15.44 -17.61
N THR A 22 0.98 15.36 -16.32
CA THR A 22 1.14 16.49 -15.40
C THR A 22 2.56 17.04 -15.51
N ASN A 23 2.69 18.26 -16.03
CA ASN A 23 3.98 18.95 -16.07
C ASN A 23 4.27 19.45 -14.66
N PHE A 24 5.02 18.66 -13.89
CA PHE A 24 5.41 19.00 -12.53
C PHE A 24 6.18 20.33 -12.44
N GLY A 25 6.81 20.79 -13.53
CA GLY A 25 7.53 22.06 -13.56
C GLY A 25 6.65 23.30 -13.54
N ASP A 26 5.39 23.19 -13.96
CA ASP A 26 4.44 24.31 -13.96
C ASP A 26 3.66 24.44 -12.65
N CYS A 27 3.77 23.45 -11.76
CA CYS A 27 3.01 23.42 -10.52
C CYS A 27 3.71 24.25 -9.43
N ASP A 28 3.06 25.34 -8.99
CA ASP A 28 3.61 26.29 -8.02
C ASP A 28 3.98 25.65 -6.67
N VAL A 29 3.35 24.54 -6.30
CA VAL A 29 3.65 23.76 -5.09
C VAL A 29 5.08 23.18 -5.11
N TYR A 30 5.65 22.98 -6.30
CA TYR A 30 6.99 22.42 -6.51
C TYR A 30 8.02 23.45 -6.96
N LYS A 31 7.66 24.75 -6.96
CA LYS A 31 8.60 25.85 -7.17
C LYS A 31 9.23 26.24 -5.84
N ASP A 32 10.53 26.54 -5.85
CA ASP A 32 11.18 27.09 -4.67
C ASP A 32 10.71 28.54 -4.46
N ASN A 33 10.25 28.85 -3.25
CA ASN A 33 9.72 30.16 -2.89
C ASN A 33 10.75 31.29 -2.99
N ASN A 34 12.05 30.97 -3.06
CA ASN A 34 13.10 31.98 -3.05
C ASN A 34 13.52 32.47 -4.45
N PHE A 35 13.40 31.65 -5.50
CA PHE A 35 13.93 31.99 -6.82
C PHE A 35 12.92 31.95 -7.96
N GLY A 36 11.69 31.49 -7.72
CA GLY A 36 10.67 31.34 -8.79
C GLY A 36 11.07 30.32 -9.87
N SER A 37 12.17 29.59 -9.67
CA SER A 37 12.50 28.39 -10.44
C SER A 37 11.86 27.18 -9.78
N LEU A 38 11.61 26.12 -10.57
CA LEU A 38 11.44 24.77 -10.06
C LEU A 38 12.54 24.54 -9.00
N LEU A 39 12.18 23.98 -7.83
CA LEU A 39 13.15 23.58 -6.80
C LEU A 39 14.40 23.08 -7.51
N GLU A 40 15.50 23.84 -7.37
CA GLU A 40 16.76 23.63 -8.07
C GLU A 40 16.99 22.13 -8.12
N ALA A 41 16.95 21.54 -9.33
CA ALA A 41 16.69 20.12 -9.53
C ALA A 41 17.62 19.28 -8.64
N GLN A 42 17.16 18.97 -7.42
CA GLN A 42 17.84 18.12 -6.48
C GLN A 42 17.82 16.78 -7.17
N VAL A 43 18.94 16.45 -7.82
CA VAL A 43 19.21 15.26 -8.63
C VAL A 43 17.91 14.51 -8.98
N PRO A 44 17.26 14.78 -10.12
CA PRO A 44 15.98 14.18 -10.44
C PRO A 44 16.09 12.68 -10.23
N PHE A 45 15.26 12.16 -9.32
CA PHE A 45 15.27 10.74 -9.01
C PHE A 45 14.99 9.96 -10.29
N MET A 46 15.80 8.94 -10.56
CA MET A 46 15.61 8.09 -11.73
C MET A 46 14.30 7.34 -11.56
N VAL A 47 13.31 7.68 -12.39
CA VAL A 47 12.04 6.96 -12.46
C VAL A 47 12.15 5.90 -13.54
N GLU A 48 12.13 4.65 -13.13
CA GLU A 48 12.04 3.52 -14.03
C GLU A 48 10.60 2.97 -14.04
N PHE A 49 10.05 2.82 -15.23
CA PHE A 49 8.75 2.18 -15.42
C PHE A 49 8.99 0.68 -15.62
N ALA A 50 8.58 -0.12 -14.65
CA ALA A 50 8.56 -1.57 -14.81
C ALA A 50 7.57 -1.93 -15.93
N GLN A 51 8.10 -2.39 -17.06
CA GLN A 51 7.31 -2.90 -18.18
C GLN A 51 6.93 -4.36 -17.94
N ASP A 52 5.84 -4.82 -18.56
CA ASP A 52 5.37 -6.20 -18.53
C ASP A 52 5.07 -6.81 -17.15
N THR A 53 4.92 -5.98 -16.12
CA THR A 53 4.47 -6.41 -14.80
C THR A 53 3.06 -7.01 -14.91
N LYS A 54 2.85 -8.22 -14.38
CA LYS A 54 1.52 -8.83 -14.35
C LYS A 54 0.62 -7.94 -13.49
N GLN A 55 -0.44 -7.43 -14.11
CA GLN A 55 -1.49 -6.71 -13.42
C GLN A 55 -2.63 -7.66 -13.05
N GLN A 56 -3.34 -7.33 -11.98
CA GLN A 56 -4.57 -8.02 -11.64
C GLN A 56 -5.68 -7.76 -12.67
N LYS A 57 -6.64 -8.67 -12.76
CA LYS A 57 -7.87 -8.43 -13.54
C LYS A 57 -8.70 -7.32 -12.89
N SER A 58 -9.50 -6.59 -13.68
CA SER A 58 -10.35 -5.47 -13.20
C SER A 58 -11.25 -5.86 -12.03
N ASP A 59 -11.73 -7.10 -12.03
CA ASP A 59 -12.70 -7.60 -11.05
C ASP A 59 -12.01 -8.25 -9.83
N SER A 60 -10.68 -8.23 -9.80
CA SER A 60 -9.88 -8.78 -8.71
C SER A 60 -9.85 -7.84 -7.50
N LEU A 61 -9.94 -8.42 -6.30
CA LEU A 61 -9.80 -7.71 -5.03
C LEU A 61 -8.38 -7.85 -4.44
N ASP A 62 -7.43 -8.33 -5.23
CA ASP A 62 -6.08 -8.66 -4.78
C ASP A 62 -5.06 -7.53 -4.99
N CYS A 63 -5.49 -6.26 -5.11
CA CYS A 63 -4.60 -5.14 -5.40
C CYS A 63 -3.40 -5.07 -4.44
N GLY A 64 -3.64 -5.24 -3.14
CA GLY A 64 -2.62 -5.26 -2.12
C GLY A 64 -1.64 -6.43 -2.25
N LEU A 65 -2.12 -7.57 -2.78
CA LEU A 65 -1.29 -8.75 -3.04
C LEU A 65 -0.25 -8.46 -4.11
N TYR A 66 -0.68 -7.86 -5.23
CA TYR A 66 0.20 -7.50 -6.34
C TYR A 66 1.23 -6.45 -5.92
N VAL A 67 0.80 -5.44 -5.15
CA VAL A 67 1.72 -4.40 -4.62
C VAL A 67 2.75 -4.99 -3.66
N ALA A 68 2.33 -5.81 -2.70
CA ALA A 68 3.23 -6.44 -1.74
C ALA A 68 4.25 -7.35 -2.42
N THR A 69 3.79 -8.16 -3.38
CA THR A 69 4.66 -9.07 -4.15
C THR A 69 5.67 -8.29 -4.99
N PHE A 70 5.24 -7.20 -5.62
CA PHE A 70 6.12 -6.33 -6.40
C PHE A 70 7.18 -5.62 -5.52
N ALA A 71 6.78 -5.16 -4.34
CA ALA A 71 7.72 -4.58 -3.38
C ALA A 71 8.74 -5.61 -2.87
N GLU A 72 8.31 -6.84 -2.62
CA GLU A 72 9.20 -7.96 -2.23
C GLU A 72 10.19 -8.28 -3.35
N TYR A 73 9.72 -8.39 -4.61
CA TYR A 73 10.58 -8.58 -5.79
C TYR A 73 11.68 -7.51 -5.90
N LEU A 74 11.32 -6.23 -5.72
CA LEU A 74 12.29 -5.13 -5.75
C LEU A 74 13.25 -5.12 -4.57
N SER A 75 12.79 -5.56 -3.39
CA SER A 75 13.60 -5.53 -2.15
C SER A 75 14.66 -6.61 -2.14
N ASP A 76 14.31 -7.83 -2.57
CA ASP A 76 15.19 -8.98 -2.43
C ASP A 76 16.19 -9.13 -3.60
N GLN A 77 16.04 -8.36 -4.69
CA GLN A 77 16.77 -8.57 -5.97
C GLN A 77 16.68 -10.00 -6.52
N ILE A 78 15.81 -10.84 -5.94
CA ILE A 78 15.56 -12.18 -6.41
C ILE A 78 14.68 -12.02 -7.63
N GLU A 79 15.08 -12.66 -8.74
CA GLU A 79 14.18 -13.04 -9.82
C GLU A 79 13.13 -14.01 -9.23
N THR A 80 12.26 -13.52 -8.34
CA THR A 80 10.98 -14.15 -8.09
C THR A 80 10.27 -13.92 -9.40
N SER A 81 10.47 -14.88 -10.30
CA SER A 81 9.86 -14.85 -11.59
C SER A 81 8.39 -14.56 -11.32
N LEU A 82 7.91 -13.43 -11.83
CA LEU A 82 6.52 -13.05 -11.70
C LEU A 82 5.60 -14.08 -12.40
N VAL A 83 6.22 -15.10 -13.02
CA VAL A 83 5.70 -16.37 -13.52
C VAL A 83 5.08 -17.23 -12.41
N ASP A 84 5.57 -17.17 -11.17
CA ASP A 84 5.06 -17.93 -10.02
C ASP A 84 4.02 -17.16 -9.19
N PHE A 85 3.35 -16.16 -9.80
CA PHE A 85 2.28 -15.42 -9.13
C PHE A 85 1.08 -16.33 -8.87
N LEU A 86 1.10 -16.99 -7.71
CA LEU A 86 0.08 -17.94 -7.26
C LEU A 86 -0.78 -17.25 -6.17
N PRO A 87 -1.92 -16.63 -6.52
CA PRO A 87 -2.62 -15.71 -5.63
C PRO A 87 -3.07 -16.36 -4.33
N GLU A 88 -3.50 -17.62 -4.40
CA GLU A 88 -3.94 -18.39 -3.23
C GLU A 88 -2.81 -18.63 -2.22
N TYR A 89 -1.62 -18.95 -2.71
CA TYR A 89 -0.44 -19.14 -1.85
C TYR A 89 -0.01 -17.82 -1.21
N LEU A 90 0.10 -16.76 -2.01
CA LEU A 90 0.51 -15.45 -1.53
C LEU A 90 -0.49 -14.89 -0.50
N ARG A 91 -1.81 -15.09 -0.71
CA ARG A 91 -2.83 -14.68 0.27
C ARG A 91 -2.67 -15.42 1.61
N LYS A 92 -2.34 -16.72 1.60
CA LYS A 92 -2.05 -17.47 2.83
C LYS A 92 -0.79 -16.96 3.51
N ARG A 93 0.30 -16.74 2.75
CA ARG A 93 1.58 -16.25 3.29
C ARG A 93 1.43 -14.88 3.94
N TYR A 94 0.93 -13.89 3.20
CA TYR A 94 0.78 -12.54 3.74
C TYR A 94 -0.33 -12.45 4.79
N GLY A 95 -1.40 -13.24 4.65
CA GLY A 95 -2.43 -13.36 5.69
C GLY A 95 -1.87 -13.86 7.02
N ALA A 96 -1.05 -14.91 6.99
CA ALA A 96 -0.38 -15.43 8.19
C ALA A 96 0.61 -14.42 8.79
N LEU A 97 1.37 -13.71 7.94
CA LEU A 97 2.30 -12.67 8.37
C LEU A 97 1.58 -11.51 9.07
N LEU A 98 0.51 -10.99 8.45
CA LEU A 98 -0.32 -9.93 9.01
C LEU A 98 -0.99 -10.35 10.31
N TRP A 99 -1.48 -11.59 10.38
CA TRP A 99 -2.07 -12.15 11.59
C TRP A 99 -1.06 -12.24 12.74
N SER A 100 0.14 -12.75 12.46
CA SER A 100 1.25 -12.80 13.42
C SER A 100 1.57 -11.41 13.95
N TYR A 101 1.85 -10.47 13.05
CA TYR A 101 2.18 -9.10 13.40
C TYR A 101 1.06 -8.42 14.21
N GLY A 102 -0.19 -8.54 13.76
CA GLY A 102 -1.34 -8.00 14.46
C GLY A 102 -1.52 -8.60 15.86
N SER A 103 -1.29 -9.91 16.00
CA SER A 103 -1.35 -10.62 17.28
C SER A 103 -0.25 -10.15 18.24
N GLU A 104 0.97 -9.98 17.76
CA GLU A 104 2.08 -9.44 18.54
C GLU A 104 1.83 -7.99 18.97
N LYS A 105 1.37 -7.14 18.04
CA LYS A 105 1.00 -5.74 18.34
C LYS A 105 -0.18 -5.61 19.29
N ALA A 106 -1.11 -6.56 19.30
CA ALA A 106 -2.23 -6.58 20.25
C ALA A 106 -1.79 -7.05 21.65
N LYS A 107 -0.80 -7.95 21.72
CA LYS A 107 -0.23 -8.45 22.99
C LYS A 107 0.74 -7.45 23.62
N GLY A 108 1.53 -6.77 22.81
CA GLY A 108 2.38 -5.66 23.26
C GLY A 108 1.51 -4.45 23.59
N ALA A 109 1.49 -4.01 24.85
CA ALA A 109 1.06 -2.65 25.14
C ALA A 109 1.89 -1.72 24.25
N TYR A 110 1.25 -0.85 23.48
CA TYR A 110 1.92 0.14 22.64
C TYR A 110 2.87 0.94 23.54
N VAL A 111 4.17 0.61 23.52
CA VAL A 111 5.20 1.51 24.02
C VAL A 111 5.43 2.47 22.86
N SER A 112 4.52 3.44 22.75
CA SER A 112 4.81 4.64 21.99
C SER A 112 5.88 5.38 22.78
N GLU A 113 7.02 5.68 22.16
CA GLU A 113 8.03 6.59 22.75
C GLU A 113 7.58 8.06 22.71
N ASP A 114 6.35 8.33 22.27
CA ASP A 114 5.72 9.61 22.47
C ASP A 114 5.34 9.77 23.95
N ASP A 115 5.76 10.88 24.54
CA ASP A 115 5.39 11.36 25.88
C ASP A 115 3.87 11.68 26.04
N ASP A 116 3.01 11.03 25.25
CA ASP A 116 1.58 11.24 25.27
C ASP A 116 0.86 10.25 26.18
N LEU A 117 0.12 10.83 27.13
CA LEU A 117 -0.47 10.18 28.28
C LEU A 117 -1.40 9.01 27.86
N ALA A 118 -1.07 7.82 28.37
CA ALA A 118 -1.68 6.53 28.03
C ALA A 118 -3.21 6.56 27.90
N LYS A 119 -3.71 6.31 26.68
CA LYS A 119 -5.14 6.18 26.39
C LYS A 119 -5.65 4.81 26.84
N SER A 120 -6.79 4.82 27.54
CA SER A 120 -7.37 3.72 28.30
C SER A 120 -7.59 2.41 27.53
N LYS A 121 -7.19 1.31 28.17
CA LYS A 121 -7.35 -0.10 27.75
C LYS A 121 -8.80 -0.43 27.32
N GLY A 122 -8.97 -0.86 26.07
CA GLY A 122 -10.12 -1.67 25.66
C GLY A 122 -9.80 -3.14 25.89
N VAL A 123 -10.55 -3.82 26.75
CA VAL A 123 -10.42 -5.28 26.93
C VAL A 123 -10.97 -5.95 25.67
N VAL A 124 -10.09 -6.62 24.92
CA VAL A 124 -10.49 -7.59 23.90
C VAL A 124 -10.29 -8.98 24.50
N THR A 125 -11.38 -9.68 24.76
CA THR A 125 -11.36 -11.09 25.18
C THR A 125 -11.12 -11.99 23.96
N PRO A 126 -10.17 -12.93 24.02
CA PRO A 126 -9.98 -13.92 22.96
C PRO A 126 -11.14 -14.94 22.93
N PRO A 127 -11.51 -15.49 21.75
CA PRO A 127 -12.49 -16.56 21.65
C PRO A 127 -11.93 -17.88 22.24
N PRO A 128 -12.79 -18.76 22.80
CA PRO A 128 -12.36 -19.98 23.48
C PRO A 128 -11.68 -20.99 22.52
N GLU A 129 -10.64 -21.63 23.03
CA GLU A 129 -9.70 -22.53 22.33
C GLU A 129 -10.29 -23.94 22.05
N GLU A 130 -11.46 -24.04 21.44
CA GLU A 130 -12.13 -25.33 21.20
C GLU A 130 -12.44 -25.65 19.74
N ASP A 131 -11.65 -25.15 18.78
CA ASP A 131 -11.79 -25.58 17.37
C ASP A 131 -10.46 -25.65 16.60
N LEU A 132 -9.43 -26.21 17.25
CA LEU A 132 -8.22 -26.65 16.53
C LEU A 132 -8.55 -27.96 15.78
N VAL A 133 -9.08 -27.83 14.56
CA VAL A 133 -9.21 -28.95 13.63
C VAL A 133 -7.82 -29.35 13.16
N HIS A 134 -7.32 -30.48 13.67
CA HIS A 134 -6.16 -31.16 13.12
C HIS A 134 -6.44 -31.57 11.67
N ILE A 135 -5.69 -31.03 10.72
CA ILE A 135 -5.63 -31.54 9.36
C ILE A 135 -4.37 -32.41 9.26
N VAL A 136 -4.58 -33.71 9.05
CA VAL A 136 -3.60 -34.66 8.50
C VAL A 136 -3.81 -34.73 7.00
#